data_AF-A0A3D2N3C0-F1
#
_entry.id   AF-A0A3D2N3C0-F1
#
_cell.length_a   1.000
_cell.length_b   1.000
_cell.length_c   1.000
_cell.angle_alpha   90.00
_cell.angle_beta   90.00
_cell.angle_gamma   90.00
#
_symmetry.space_group_name_H-M   'P 1'
#
loop_
_entity.id
_entity.type
_entity.pdbx_description
1 polymer ?
#
loop_
_entity_poly.entity_id
_entity_poly.type
_entity_poly.pdbx_seq_one_letter_code
_entity_poly.pdbx_strand_id
1 'polypeptide(L)'
;VLAAGLVIMYKSTHLTDISELSADDLKSGMYVKGTVTDVLRGFMPNPDTDDNTTINEPLDICTTESEETSEEAYASYVLIPLGTEKEDFACFLLDQFRFTELYYQVMTGKSGDGTEEGVSAEFEGIVTKPSKEEERLMKDALDNWNKNYSYLCYNYYVIGDINSETIPPYVIKCKDMKVRKFYWLYSIPLLFMGSVLLFMAGSPKKKLKK
;
A
#
# COMPACT_ATOMS: atom_id res chain seq x y z
N VAL A 1 -4.75 23.88 15.84
CA VAL A 1 -5.98 23.15 15.47
C VAL A 1 -6.38 23.40 14.01
N LEU A 2 -6.60 24.65 13.58
CA LEU A 2 -7.00 24.97 12.21
C LEU A 2 -5.93 24.59 11.16
N ALA A 3 -4.65 24.86 11.45
CA ALA A 3 -3.53 24.41 10.62
C ALA A 3 -3.41 22.87 10.55
N ALA A 4 -3.66 22.16 11.66
CA ALA A 4 -3.65 20.70 11.68
C ALA A 4 -4.83 20.11 10.88
N GLY A 5 -6.01 20.72 10.96
CA GLY A 5 -7.18 20.35 10.16
C GLY A 5 -6.95 20.57 8.66
N LEU A 6 -6.33 21.68 8.27
CA LEU A 6 -5.94 21.95 6.88
C LEU A 6 -4.91 20.95 6.36
N VAL A 7 -3.93 20.55 7.17
CA VAL A 7 -2.94 19.53 6.79
C VAL A 7 -3.58 18.17 6.59
N ILE A 8 -4.52 17.76 7.46
CA ILE A 8 -5.28 16.51 7.32
C ILE A 8 -6.16 16.55 6.06
N MET A 9 -6.83 17.69 5.81
CA MET A 9 -7.66 17.89 4.61
C MET A 9 -6.81 17.87 3.32
N TYR A 10 -5.64 18.51 3.34
CA TYR A 10 -4.71 18.48 2.21
C TYR A 10 -4.21 17.06 1.94
N LYS A 11 -3.72 16.34 2.95
CA LYS A 11 -3.26 14.95 2.83
C LYS A 11 -4.34 13.96 2.39
N SER A 12 -5.60 14.23 2.72
CA SER A 12 -6.73 13.39 2.28
C SER A 12 -7.26 13.76 0.89
N THR A 13 -7.00 14.96 0.38
CA THR A 13 -7.43 15.39 -0.96
C THR A 13 -6.35 15.19 -2.01
N HIS A 14 -5.07 15.23 -1.62
CA HIS A 14 -3.91 15.02 -2.49
C HIS A 14 -3.30 13.65 -2.21
N LEU A 15 -3.87 12.61 -2.82
CA LEU A 15 -3.29 11.27 -2.81
C LEU A 15 -2.02 11.29 -3.68
N THR A 16 -0.92 10.78 -3.12
CA THR A 16 0.34 10.68 -3.87
C THR A 16 0.30 9.42 -4.74
N ASP A 17 0.71 9.54 -6.00
CA ASP A 17 0.76 8.40 -6.90
C ASP A 17 1.96 7.52 -6.53
N ILE A 18 1.74 6.21 -6.38
CA ILE A 18 2.80 5.27 -6.01
C ILE A 18 3.87 5.13 -7.10
N SER A 19 3.51 5.36 -8.36
CA SER A 19 4.43 5.30 -9.50
C SER A 19 5.45 6.46 -9.51
N GLU A 20 5.22 7.50 -8.71
CA GLU A 20 6.12 8.65 -8.57
C GLU A 20 7.02 8.57 -7.32
N LEU A 21 6.84 7.54 -6.48
CA LEU A 21 7.54 7.40 -5.20
C LEU A 21 8.76 6.50 -5.32
N SER A 22 9.84 6.89 -4.63
CA SER A 22 10.96 5.99 -4.29
C SER A 22 10.76 5.34 -2.92
N ALA A 23 11.58 4.33 -2.61
CA ALA A 23 11.61 3.69 -1.29
C ALA A 23 11.81 4.69 -0.13
N ASP A 24 12.65 5.72 -0.33
CA ASP A 24 12.99 6.75 0.66
C ASP A 24 11.85 7.75 0.93
N ASP A 25 10.92 7.88 -0.01
CA ASP A 25 9.79 8.80 0.12
C ASP A 25 8.67 8.24 1.00
N LEU A 26 8.67 6.92 1.23
CA LEU A 26 7.65 6.24 2.04
C LEU A 26 7.71 6.68 3.50
N LYS A 27 6.62 7.27 3.97
CA LYS A 27 6.48 7.73 5.36
C LYS A 27 5.12 7.33 5.92
N SER A 28 5.13 6.90 7.17
CA SER A 28 3.90 6.54 7.88
C SER A 28 2.89 7.71 7.92
N GLY A 29 1.62 7.41 7.64
CA GLY A 29 0.53 8.38 7.54
C GLY A 29 0.42 9.07 6.19
N MET A 30 1.22 8.66 5.19
CA MET A 30 1.04 9.07 3.80
C MET A 30 -0.12 8.29 3.16
N TYR A 31 -0.96 9.00 2.43
CA TYR A 31 -2.02 8.40 1.63
C TYR A 31 -1.54 8.27 0.19
N VAL A 32 -1.64 7.06 -0.33
CA VAL A 32 -1.15 6.71 -1.67
C VAL A 32 -2.30 6.17 -2.50
N LYS A 33 -2.20 6.36 -3.82
CA LYS A 33 -3.04 5.72 -4.82
C LYS A 33 -2.16 5.20 -5.94
N GLY A 34 -2.68 4.27 -6.72
CA GLY A 34 -2.02 3.85 -7.95
C GLY A 34 -2.66 2.61 -8.52
N THR A 35 -1.97 2.02 -9.49
CA THR A 35 -2.35 0.76 -10.11
C THR A 35 -1.27 -0.26 -9.80
N VAL A 36 -1.65 -1.39 -9.20
CA VAL A 36 -0.74 -2.54 -9.13
C VAL A 36 -0.66 -3.13 -10.52
N THR A 37 0.50 -2.96 -11.16
CA THR A 37 0.77 -3.44 -12.53
C THR A 37 1.35 -4.85 -12.55
N ASP A 38 2.10 -5.21 -11.52
CA ASP A 38 2.60 -6.56 -11.25
C ASP A 38 3.15 -6.60 -9.81
N VAL A 39 3.54 -7.78 -9.35
CA VAL A 39 4.10 -8.04 -8.02
C VAL A 39 5.37 -8.85 -8.14
N LEU A 40 6.23 -8.76 -7.13
CA LEU A 40 7.39 -9.63 -7.08
C LEU A 40 6.95 -11.09 -6.87
N ARG A 41 7.47 -11.97 -7.71
CA ARG A 41 7.12 -13.38 -7.73
C ARG A 41 8.33 -14.27 -7.50
N GLY A 42 8.14 -15.31 -6.71
CA GLY A 42 9.11 -16.37 -6.49
C GLY A 42 8.91 -17.52 -7.47
N PHE A 43 10.02 -18.04 -7.97
CA PHE A 43 10.02 -19.19 -8.88
C PHE A 43 10.71 -20.37 -8.22
N MET A 44 10.00 -21.50 -8.15
CA MET A 44 10.55 -22.78 -7.68
C MET A 44 10.43 -23.85 -8.79
N PRO A 45 11.40 -24.77 -8.91
CA PRO A 45 11.23 -25.96 -9.75
C PRO A 45 10.04 -26.76 -9.20
N ASN A 46 9.16 -27.25 -10.07
CA ASN A 46 8.07 -28.10 -9.63
C ASN A 46 8.66 -29.35 -8.93
N PRO A 47 8.22 -29.67 -7.70
CA PRO A 47 8.71 -30.85 -6.98
C PRO A 47 8.34 -32.18 -7.66
N ASP A 48 7.38 -32.19 -8.60
CA ASP A 48 7.09 -33.37 -9.42
C ASP A 48 8.15 -33.54 -10.52
N THR A 49 8.94 -34.61 -10.40
CA THR A 49 10.10 -34.92 -11.27
C THR A 49 9.77 -35.14 -12.76
N ASP A 50 8.48 -35.25 -13.09
CA ASP A 50 7.99 -35.50 -14.45
C ASP A 50 7.46 -34.23 -15.14
N ASP A 51 7.34 -33.12 -14.41
CA ASP A 51 6.83 -31.85 -14.92
C ASP A 51 7.88 -30.74 -14.79
N ASN A 52 8.41 -30.28 -15.93
CA ASN A 52 9.35 -29.16 -16.00
C ASN A 52 8.68 -27.78 -15.86
N THR A 53 7.40 -27.72 -15.47
CA THR A 53 6.77 -26.45 -15.14
C THR A 53 7.47 -25.78 -13.96
N THR A 54 7.56 -24.46 -14.01
CA THR A 54 8.04 -23.67 -12.87
C THR A 54 6.82 -23.17 -12.14
N ILE A 55 6.73 -23.42 -10.84
CA ILE A 55 5.67 -22.84 -10.02
C ILE A 55 6.04 -21.37 -9.81
N ASN A 56 5.15 -20.50 -10.27
CA ASN A 56 5.29 -19.05 -10.19
C ASN A 56 4.17 -18.51 -9.29
N GLU A 57 4.54 -18.01 -8.13
CA GLU A 57 3.61 -17.42 -7.17
C GLU A 57 4.14 -16.06 -6.69
N PRO A 58 3.25 -15.12 -6.31
CA PRO A 58 3.69 -13.94 -5.58
C PRO A 58 4.53 -14.33 -4.37
N LEU A 59 5.58 -13.56 -4.09
CA LEU A 59 6.33 -13.72 -2.85
C LEU A 59 5.43 -13.30 -1.68
N ASP A 60 4.73 -14.27 -1.08
CA ASP A 60 3.97 -14.05 0.14
C ASP A 60 4.94 -13.98 1.32
N ILE A 61 5.18 -12.76 1.77
CA ILE A 61 6.12 -12.44 2.85
C ILE A 61 5.57 -12.98 4.18
N CYS A 62 4.27 -12.84 4.40
CA CYS A 62 3.59 -13.44 5.54
C CYS A 62 2.08 -13.39 5.34
N THR A 63 1.40 -14.41 5.85
CA THR A 63 -0.06 -14.42 5.95
C THR A 63 -0.47 -14.12 7.39
N THR A 64 -1.36 -13.16 7.58
CA THR A 64 -1.97 -12.83 8.89
C THR A 64 -3.47 -13.04 8.85
N GLU A 65 -4.10 -13.09 10.02
CA GLU A 65 -5.56 -13.01 10.11
C GLU A 65 -6.04 -11.66 9.56
N SER A 66 -7.13 -11.67 8.79
CA SER A 66 -7.81 -10.44 8.38
C SER A 66 -8.33 -9.69 9.62
N GLU A 67 -8.48 -8.36 9.49
CA GLU A 67 -9.18 -7.58 10.53
C GLU A 67 -10.68 -7.95 10.63
N GLU A 68 -11.23 -8.72 9.68
CA GLU A 68 -12.56 -9.34 9.77
C GLU A 68 -12.45 -10.72 10.46
N THR A 69 -13.18 -10.87 11.57
CA THR A 69 -13.19 -12.07 12.43
C THR A 69 -14.00 -13.23 11.85
N SER A 70 -13.82 -13.56 10.57
CA SER A 70 -14.31 -14.80 9.99
C SER A 70 -13.24 -15.87 10.16
N GLU A 71 -13.61 -17.05 10.63
CA GLU A 71 -12.79 -18.25 10.47
C GLU A 71 -12.49 -18.36 8.95
N GLU A 72 -11.22 -18.48 8.55
CA GLU A 72 -10.73 -18.50 7.15
C GLU A 72 -10.48 -17.16 6.43
N ALA A 73 -10.59 -15.99 7.08
CA ALA A 73 -10.20 -14.73 6.43
C ALA A 73 -8.70 -14.43 6.60
N TYR A 74 -7.97 -14.41 5.48
CA TYR A 74 -6.53 -14.18 5.45
C TYR A 74 -6.17 -12.83 4.81
N ALA A 75 -5.04 -12.27 5.25
CA ALA A 75 -4.39 -11.15 4.62
C ALA A 75 -2.93 -11.51 4.28
N SER A 76 -2.53 -11.29 3.04
CA SER A 76 -1.17 -11.61 2.56
C SER A 76 -0.36 -10.34 2.34
N TYR A 77 0.93 -10.42 2.65
CA TYR A 77 1.89 -9.34 2.46
C TYR A 77 2.71 -9.64 1.21
N VAL A 78 2.61 -8.79 0.20
CA VAL A 78 3.34 -8.96 -1.07
C VAL A 78 4.24 -7.76 -1.34
N LEU A 79 5.26 -7.94 -2.18
CA LEU A 79 6.09 -6.83 -2.64
C LEU A 79 5.55 -6.28 -3.97
N ILE A 80 5.29 -4.98 -4.00
CA ILE A 80 4.95 -4.24 -5.22
C ILE A 80 6.12 -3.33 -5.60
N PRO A 81 6.41 -3.17 -6.89
CA PRO A 81 7.41 -2.21 -7.36
C PRO A 81 7.00 -0.77 -7.02
N LEU A 82 7.97 0.11 -6.83
CA LEU A 82 7.80 1.54 -6.68
C LEU A 82 8.51 2.28 -7.82
N GLY A 83 7.99 3.46 -8.16
CA GLY A 83 8.72 4.39 -9.02
C GLY A 83 8.96 3.89 -10.45
N THR A 84 9.99 4.45 -11.06
CA THR A 84 10.48 4.07 -12.40
C THR A 84 11.81 3.31 -12.36
N GLU A 85 12.45 3.23 -11.19
CA GLU A 85 13.69 2.49 -10.98
C GLU A 85 13.37 1.03 -10.66
N LYS A 86 14.14 0.11 -11.26
CA LYS A 86 13.75 -1.31 -11.39
C LYS A 86 13.90 -2.15 -10.11
N GLU A 87 14.24 -1.55 -8.97
CA GLU A 87 14.68 -2.26 -7.77
C GLU A 87 14.09 -1.74 -6.45
N ASP A 88 13.22 -0.73 -6.50
CA ASP A 88 12.52 -0.26 -5.32
C ASP A 88 11.20 -1.02 -5.14
N PHE A 89 10.96 -1.56 -3.95
CA PHE A 89 9.73 -2.26 -3.62
C PHE A 89 9.12 -1.74 -2.32
N ALA A 90 7.79 -1.79 -2.25
CA ALA A 90 7.02 -1.58 -1.03
C ALA A 90 6.30 -2.86 -0.63
N CYS A 91 6.15 -3.05 0.67
CA CYS A 91 5.26 -4.07 1.17
C CYS A 91 3.80 -3.61 1.10
N PHE A 92 2.96 -4.45 0.50
CA PHE A 92 1.55 -4.22 0.27
C PHE A 92 0.71 -5.28 0.98
N LEU A 93 -0.23 -4.85 1.81
CA LEU A 93 -1.15 -5.73 2.52
C LEU A 93 -2.43 -5.93 1.71
N LEU A 94 -2.68 -7.18 1.30
CA LEU A 94 -3.85 -7.62 0.59
C LEU A 94 -4.78 -8.40 1.52
N ASP A 95 -5.92 -7.82 1.85
CA ASP A 95 -6.96 -8.49 2.62
C ASP A 95 -7.92 -9.21 1.66
N GLN A 96 -7.92 -10.55 1.69
CA GLN A 96 -8.72 -11.39 0.79
C GLN A 96 -10.22 -11.14 0.95
N PHE A 97 -10.67 -10.83 2.16
CA PHE A 97 -12.09 -10.68 2.44
C PHE A 97 -12.59 -9.28 2.07
N ARG A 98 -11.81 -8.24 2.39
CA ARG A 98 -12.21 -6.85 2.12
C ARG A 98 -11.99 -6.44 0.67
N PHE A 99 -10.95 -6.96 0.03
CA PHE A 99 -10.54 -6.58 -1.32
C PHE A 99 -10.39 -7.82 -2.21
N THR A 100 -11.40 -8.69 -2.20
CA THR A 100 -11.38 -10.01 -2.86
C THR A 100 -10.96 -9.95 -4.32
N GLU A 101 -11.50 -9.02 -5.10
CA GLU A 101 -11.15 -8.89 -6.53
C GLU A 101 -9.68 -8.49 -6.72
N LEU A 102 -9.21 -7.47 -5.99
CA LEU A 102 -7.80 -7.04 -5.99
C LEU A 102 -6.87 -8.16 -5.53
N TYR A 103 -7.24 -8.87 -4.46
CA TYR A 103 -6.50 -10.03 -3.95
C TYR A 103 -6.35 -11.09 -5.04
N TYR A 104 -7.45 -11.50 -5.69
CA TYR A 104 -7.38 -12.52 -6.74
C TYR A 104 -6.58 -12.05 -7.95
N GLN A 105 -6.77 -10.80 -8.40
CA GLN A 105 -6.03 -10.25 -9.53
C GLN A 105 -4.52 -10.26 -9.26
N VAL A 106 -4.10 -9.82 -8.08
CA VAL A 106 -2.68 -9.82 -7.69
C VAL A 106 -2.15 -11.24 -7.55
N MET A 107 -2.85 -12.10 -6.80
CA MET A 107 -2.33 -13.42 -6.47
C MET A 107 -2.28 -14.35 -7.68
N THR A 108 -3.25 -14.26 -8.58
CA THR A 108 -3.31 -15.11 -9.79
C THR A 108 -2.62 -14.52 -11.01
N GLY A 109 -2.26 -13.22 -10.98
CA GLY A 109 -1.67 -12.52 -12.12
C GLY A 109 -2.63 -12.35 -13.30
N LYS A 110 -3.94 -12.55 -13.09
CA LYS A 110 -4.96 -12.38 -14.12
C LYS A 110 -5.74 -11.10 -13.85
N SER A 111 -5.66 -10.16 -14.79
CA SER A 111 -6.69 -9.12 -14.90
C SER A 111 -8.05 -9.79 -15.16
N GLY A 112 -9.13 -9.26 -14.59
CA GLY A 112 -10.48 -9.83 -14.70
C GLY A 112 -11.00 -10.02 -16.13
N ASP A 113 -10.27 -9.47 -17.11
CA ASP A 113 -10.63 -9.42 -18.51
C ASP A 113 -10.06 -10.61 -19.33
N GLY A 114 -9.33 -11.52 -18.68
CA GLY A 114 -8.87 -12.76 -19.31
C GLY A 114 -7.78 -12.59 -20.37
N THR A 115 -7.14 -11.41 -20.41
CA THR A 115 -5.96 -11.15 -21.26
C THR A 115 -4.69 -11.38 -20.44
N GLU A 116 -3.75 -12.17 -20.99
CA GLU A 116 -2.60 -12.76 -20.28
C GLU A 116 -1.47 -11.78 -19.89
N GLU A 117 -1.71 -10.48 -19.85
CA GLU A 117 -0.64 -9.51 -19.60
C GLU A 117 -0.94 -8.62 -18.38
N GLY A 118 -0.53 -9.13 -17.21
CA GLY A 118 -0.30 -8.33 -16.01
C GLY A 118 -1.47 -8.19 -15.05
N VAL A 119 -1.14 -7.71 -13.84
CA VAL A 119 -2.12 -7.21 -12.89
C VAL A 119 -2.49 -5.79 -13.34
N SER A 120 -3.76 -5.42 -13.32
CA SER A 120 -4.13 -4.01 -13.52
C SER A 120 -5.24 -3.68 -12.54
N ALA A 121 -4.84 -3.42 -11.30
CA ALA A 121 -5.78 -3.24 -10.20
C ALA A 121 -5.52 -1.89 -9.52
N GLU A 122 -6.48 -0.97 -9.64
CA GLU A 122 -6.42 0.33 -8.95
C GLU A 122 -6.61 0.15 -7.45
N PHE A 123 -5.83 0.88 -6.65
CA PHE A 123 -5.95 0.87 -5.20
C PHE A 123 -5.76 2.26 -4.59
N GLU A 124 -6.35 2.45 -3.41
CA GLU A 124 -6.00 3.51 -2.47
C GLU A 124 -5.51 2.86 -1.18
N GLY A 125 -4.47 3.42 -0.56
CA GLY A 125 -3.87 2.88 0.65
C GLY A 125 -3.30 3.94 1.57
N ILE A 126 -2.98 3.51 2.79
CA ILE A 126 -2.23 4.32 3.75
C ILE A 126 -0.94 3.60 4.12
N VAL A 127 0.16 4.34 4.08
CA VAL A 127 1.47 3.86 4.53
C VAL A 127 1.48 3.82 6.05
N THR A 128 1.78 2.66 6.61
CA THR A 128 1.83 2.43 8.06
C THR A 128 3.15 1.80 8.44
N LYS A 129 3.57 2.00 9.69
CA LYS A 129 4.62 1.16 10.25
C LYS A 129 4.03 -0.21 10.58
N PRO A 130 4.70 -1.31 10.23
CA PRO A 130 4.29 -2.62 10.69
C PRO A 130 4.35 -2.67 12.23
N SER A 131 3.51 -3.51 12.81
CA SER A 131 3.64 -3.94 14.20
C SER A 131 4.95 -4.73 14.40
N LYS A 132 5.36 -4.94 15.64
CA LYS A 132 6.59 -5.71 15.93
C LYS A 132 6.53 -7.13 15.39
N GLU A 133 5.34 -7.73 15.37
CA GLU A 133 5.16 -9.11 14.89
C GLU A 133 5.18 -9.16 13.37
N GLU A 134 4.46 -8.26 12.70
CA GLU A 134 4.52 -8.07 11.24
C GLU A 134 5.99 -7.83 10.82
N GLU A 135 6.70 -6.92 11.48
CA GLU A 135 8.11 -6.63 11.20
C GLU A 135 9.01 -7.87 11.35
N ARG A 136 8.80 -8.68 12.38
CA ARG A 136 9.58 -9.91 12.62
C ARG A 136 9.34 -10.94 11.52
N LEU A 137 8.08 -11.18 11.16
CA LEU A 137 7.69 -12.13 10.12
C LEU A 137 8.21 -11.68 8.75
N MET A 138 8.08 -10.38 8.44
CA MET A 138 8.58 -9.82 7.19
C MET A 138 10.09 -9.95 7.06
N LYS A 139 10.84 -9.66 8.12
CA LYS A 139 12.30 -9.84 8.11
C LYS A 139 12.70 -11.28 7.87
N ASP A 140 12.08 -12.22 8.58
CA ASP A 140 12.40 -13.64 8.44
C ASP A 140 12.13 -14.15 7.01
N ALA A 141 11.01 -13.77 6.40
CA ALA A 141 10.70 -14.16 5.03
C ALA A 141 11.63 -13.50 4.00
N LEU A 142 11.91 -12.20 4.13
CA LEU A 142 12.82 -11.48 3.23
C LEU A 142 14.27 -11.92 3.36
N ASP A 143 14.74 -12.34 4.54
CA ASP A 143 16.12 -12.78 4.71
C ASP A 143 16.32 -14.26 4.34
N ASN A 144 15.22 -15.03 4.20
CA ASN A 144 15.25 -16.47 3.93
C ASN A 144 14.45 -16.92 2.71
N TRP A 145 14.07 -16.01 1.80
CA TRP A 145 13.27 -16.35 0.61
C TRP A 145 13.94 -17.42 -0.26
N ASN A 146 15.27 -17.45 -0.30
CA ASN A 146 16.09 -18.39 -1.06
C ASN A 146 15.98 -19.84 -0.59
N LYS A 147 15.38 -20.09 0.58
CA LYS A 147 15.06 -21.46 1.03
C LYS A 147 13.90 -22.06 0.25
N ASN A 148 12.98 -21.20 -0.22
CA ASN A 148 11.73 -21.61 -0.85
C ASN A 148 11.73 -21.35 -2.37
N TYR A 149 12.51 -20.36 -2.83
CA TYR A 149 12.54 -19.95 -4.23
C TYR A 149 13.96 -19.95 -4.78
N SER A 150 14.10 -20.36 -6.04
CA SER A 150 15.37 -20.36 -6.76
C SER A 150 15.78 -18.96 -7.23
N TYR A 151 14.81 -18.14 -7.63
CA TYR A 151 15.00 -16.76 -8.03
C TYR A 151 13.70 -15.97 -7.89
N LEU A 152 13.83 -14.64 -7.85
CA LEU A 152 12.72 -13.69 -7.79
C LEU A 152 12.64 -12.93 -9.12
N CYS A 153 11.42 -12.64 -9.59
CA CYS A 153 11.19 -11.82 -10.79
C CYS A 153 10.05 -10.83 -10.63
N TYR A 154 10.10 -9.77 -11.43
CA TYR A 154 9.02 -8.82 -11.66
C TYR A 154 8.96 -8.48 -13.16
N ASN A 155 7.80 -8.58 -13.83
CA ASN A 155 7.60 -8.27 -15.25
C ASN A 155 8.74 -8.79 -16.15
N TYR A 156 9.16 -10.05 -15.95
CA TYR A 156 10.27 -10.74 -16.64
C TYR A 156 11.71 -10.37 -16.24
N TYR A 157 11.92 -9.40 -15.34
CA TYR A 157 13.25 -9.05 -14.81
C TYR A 157 13.58 -9.89 -13.58
N VAL A 158 14.71 -10.61 -13.61
CA VAL A 158 15.25 -11.31 -12.44
C VAL A 158 15.82 -10.28 -11.46
N ILE A 159 15.41 -10.38 -10.20
CA ILE A 159 15.89 -9.52 -9.11
C ILE A 159 16.89 -10.29 -8.26
N GLY A 160 18.03 -9.67 -7.99
CA GLY A 160 19.16 -10.29 -7.28
C GLY A 160 19.05 -10.20 -5.76
N ASP A 161 19.19 -9.00 -5.21
CA ASP A 161 19.40 -8.80 -3.77
C ASP A 161 18.19 -8.11 -3.11
N ILE A 162 17.21 -8.92 -2.70
CA ILE A 162 16.13 -8.48 -1.81
C ILE A 162 16.36 -9.07 -0.42
N ASN A 163 16.33 -8.20 0.59
CA ASN A 163 16.44 -8.56 2.00
C ASN A 163 15.74 -7.49 2.86
N SER A 164 15.73 -7.69 4.18
CA SER A 164 15.09 -6.76 5.11
C SER A 164 15.75 -5.38 5.23
N GLU A 165 16.98 -5.21 4.74
CA GLU A 165 17.68 -3.92 4.72
C GLU A 165 17.34 -3.10 3.46
N THR A 166 17.03 -3.77 2.35
CA THR A 166 16.68 -3.10 1.09
C THR A 166 15.21 -2.72 1.01
N ILE A 167 14.33 -3.45 1.68
CA ILE A 167 12.89 -3.15 1.71
C ILE A 167 12.56 -2.19 2.87
N PRO A 168 11.93 -1.02 2.61
CA PRO A 168 11.51 -0.11 3.66
C PRO A 168 10.60 -0.79 4.68
N PRO A 169 10.74 -0.52 5.98
CA PRO A 169 9.91 -1.08 7.04
C PRO A 169 8.55 -0.36 7.11
N TYR A 170 7.86 -0.29 5.98
CA TYR A 170 6.57 0.33 5.82
C TYR A 170 5.66 -0.59 5.03
N VAL A 171 4.39 -0.60 5.42
CA VAL A 171 3.34 -1.40 4.80
C VAL A 171 2.25 -0.48 4.30
N ILE A 172 1.87 -0.66 3.05
CA ILE A 172 0.73 0.00 2.43
C ILE A 172 -0.49 -0.87 2.71
N LYS A 173 -1.40 -0.36 3.55
CA LYS A 173 -2.66 -1.05 3.87
C LYS A 173 -3.78 -0.47 3.02
N CYS A 174 -4.44 -1.31 2.23
CA CYS A 174 -5.57 -0.92 1.39
C CYS A 174 -6.68 -0.24 2.20
N LYS A 175 -7.31 0.77 1.61
CA LYS A 175 -8.50 1.43 2.15
C LYS A 175 -9.61 1.38 1.12
N ASP A 176 -10.81 1.07 1.59
CA ASP A 176 -11.99 1.05 0.73
C ASP A 176 -12.28 2.46 0.22
N MET A 177 -12.19 2.63 -1.11
CA MET A 177 -12.47 3.87 -1.82
C MET A 177 -13.89 4.38 -1.54
N LYS A 178 -14.85 3.49 -1.28
CA LYS A 178 -16.24 3.83 -0.93
C LYS A 178 -16.39 4.29 0.52
N VAL A 179 -15.48 3.87 1.40
CA VAL A 179 -15.43 4.24 2.83
C VAL A 179 -14.44 5.38 3.07
N ARG A 180 -14.16 6.21 2.05
CA ARG A 180 -13.79 7.62 2.25
C ARG A 180 -14.93 8.31 3.01
N LYS A 181 -15.08 7.98 4.30
CA LYS A 181 -15.75 8.82 5.28
C LYS A 181 -15.12 10.16 5.04
N PHE A 182 -15.96 11.08 4.63
CA PHE A 182 -15.60 12.40 4.19
C PHE A 182 -14.90 13.07 5.37
N TYR A 183 -13.59 12.86 5.54
CA TYR A 183 -12.87 13.42 6.67
C TYR A 183 -12.81 14.95 6.53
N TRP A 184 -13.00 15.43 5.30
CA TRP A 184 -13.30 16.82 5.00
C TRP A 184 -14.66 17.28 5.57
N LEU A 185 -15.70 16.43 5.67
CA LEU A 185 -16.95 16.78 6.38
C LEU A 185 -16.67 17.06 7.87
N TYR A 186 -15.75 16.32 8.51
CA TYR A 186 -15.32 16.63 9.89
C TYR A 186 -14.50 17.92 10.00
N SER A 187 -13.94 18.42 8.90
CA SER A 187 -13.29 19.74 8.85
C SER A 187 -14.27 20.90 8.65
N ILE A 188 -15.51 20.65 8.22
CA ILE A 188 -16.53 21.71 8.04
C ILE A 188 -16.89 22.39 9.37
N PRO A 189 -17.18 21.69 10.48
CA PRO A 189 -17.43 22.34 11.77
C PRO A 189 -16.25 23.18 12.25
N LEU A 190 -15.01 22.73 11.98
CA LEU A 190 -13.78 23.44 12.36
C LEU A 190 -13.55 24.70 11.52
N LEU A 191 -13.84 24.65 10.22
CA LEU A 191 -13.83 25.81 9.33
C LEU A 191 -14.91 26.83 9.73
N PHE A 192 -16.09 26.35 10.12
CA PHE A 192 -17.19 27.19 10.62
C PHE A 192 -16.84 27.85 11.97
N MET A 193 -16.23 27.12 12.89
CA MET A 193 -15.81 27.67 14.18
C MET A 193 -14.66 28.69 14.01
N GLY A 194 -13.74 28.46 13.07
CA GLY A 194 -12.68 29.40 12.72
C GLY A 194 -13.20 30.71 12.11
N SER A 195 -14.18 30.64 11.20
CA SER A 195 -14.80 31.83 10.60
C SER A 195 -15.67 32.60 11.60
N VAL A 196 -16.37 31.93 12.50
CA VAL A 196 -17.11 32.55 13.60
C VAL A 196 -16.16 33.25 14.58
N LEU A 197 -15.04 32.62 14.96
CA LEU A 197 -14.02 33.24 15.81
C LEU A 197 -13.37 34.46 15.14
N LEU A 198 -13.13 34.45 13.83
CA LEU A 198 -12.65 35.62 13.09
C LEU A 198 -13.67 36.76 13.04
N PHE A 199 -14.96 36.45 12.92
CA PHE A 199 -16.04 37.43 13.01
C PHE A 199 -16.19 38.01 14.42
N MET A 200 -16.08 37.16 15.47
CA MET A 200 -16.18 37.58 16.87
C MET A 200 -14.92 38.29 17.39
N ALA A 201 -13.73 37.92 16.91
CA ALA A 201 -12.46 38.56 17.26
C ALA A 201 -12.32 39.99 16.72
N GLY A 202 -13.31 40.46 15.97
CA GLY A 202 -13.42 41.83 15.52
C GLY A 202 -12.55 42.09 14.31
N SER A 203 -13.20 42.39 13.19
CA SER A 203 -12.61 43.20 12.14
C SER A 203 -11.77 44.30 12.79
N PRO A 204 -10.46 44.42 12.48
CA PRO A 204 -9.68 45.53 12.96
C PRO A 204 -10.34 46.77 12.38
N LYS A 205 -11.14 47.46 13.19
CA LYS A 205 -11.70 48.77 12.86
C LYS A 205 -10.48 49.63 12.54
N LYS A 206 -10.18 49.78 11.25
CA LYS A 206 -9.27 50.81 10.75
C LYS A 206 -9.79 52.11 11.35
N LYS A 207 -9.13 52.59 12.40
CA LYS A 207 -9.28 53.98 12.84
C LYS A 207 -8.76 54.81 11.69
N LEU A 208 -9.66 55.29 10.84
CA LEU A 208 -9.37 56.45 10.00
C LEU A 208 -8.99 57.58 10.96
N LYS A 209 -7.70 57.95 10.95
CA LYS A 209 -7.23 59.16 11.61
C LYS A 209 -7.88 60.35 10.91
N LYS A 210 -8.45 61.24 11.71
CA LYS A 210 -8.90 62.60 11.35
C LYS A 210 -7.78 63.38 10.69
#